data_AF-A0A4R8DQT3-F1
#
_entry.id   AF-A0A4R8DQT3-F1
#
_cell.length_a   1.000
_cell.length_b   1.000
_cell.length_c   1.000
_cell.angle_alpha   90.00
_cell.angle_beta   90.00
_cell.angle_gamma   90.00
#
_symmetry.space_group_name_H-M   'P 1'
#
loop_
_entity.id
_entity.type
_entity.pdbx_description
1 polymer ?
#
loop_
_entity_poly.entity_id
_entity_poly.type
_entity_poly.pdbx_seq_one_letter_code
_entity_poly.pdbx_strand_id
1 'polypeptide(L)'
;MKLRPKNLLVGQTVIVDPDLTTDPFERRGQIGRVIEYDVQFPSVTVLFDDGKNGHYLTDTIYAMQPRKNILQGLINNYSALTDGERKIILNVIKLVEERAIQPAIYASLTNDTIKRHCLCHCADLLDLKLEEKRKRRNVKKI
;
A
#
# COMPACT_ATOMS: atom_id res chain seq x y z
N MET A 1 -23.49 -11.42 -8.76
CA MET A 1 -23.05 -10.84 -7.47
C MET A 1 -22.17 -9.61 -7.71
N LYS A 2 -22.69 -8.39 -7.54
CA LYS A 2 -21.92 -7.14 -7.71
C LYS A 2 -20.96 -6.99 -6.51
N LEU A 3 -19.68 -7.30 -6.67
CA LEU A 3 -18.63 -6.95 -5.69
C LEU A 3 -18.63 -5.43 -5.48
N ARG A 4 -19.18 -4.99 -4.33
CA ARG A 4 -19.13 -3.61 -3.83
C ARG A 4 -17.66 -3.21 -3.60
N PRO A 5 -17.29 -1.91 -3.66
CA PRO A 5 -15.95 -1.43 -3.33
C PRO A 5 -15.43 -1.90 -1.95
N LYS A 6 -16.35 -2.26 -1.05
CA LYS A 6 -16.13 -2.81 0.30
C LYS A 6 -14.98 -3.83 0.46
N ASN A 7 -14.62 -4.59 -0.57
CA ASN A 7 -13.64 -5.68 -0.44
C ASN A 7 -12.30 -5.43 -1.14
N LEU A 8 -12.06 -4.26 -1.76
CA LEU A 8 -10.83 -4.06 -2.55
C LEU A 8 -9.58 -3.87 -1.68
N LEU A 9 -9.74 -3.32 -0.48
CA LEU A 9 -8.67 -3.16 0.50
C LEU A 9 -8.60 -4.31 1.50
N VAL A 10 -9.68 -5.07 1.68
CA VAL A 10 -9.70 -6.22 2.60
C VAL A 10 -8.65 -7.25 2.18
N GLY A 11 -7.88 -7.70 3.16
CA GLY A 11 -6.79 -8.64 3.02
C GLY A 11 -5.44 -8.00 2.68
N GLN A 12 -5.36 -6.69 2.44
CA GLN A 12 -4.09 -6.00 2.18
C GLN A 12 -3.23 -5.88 3.43
N THR A 13 -1.94 -6.12 3.27
CA THR A 13 -0.92 -5.82 4.28
C THR A 13 -0.60 -4.33 4.21
N VAL A 14 -0.67 -3.67 5.35
CA VAL A 14 -0.54 -2.22 5.48
C VAL A 14 0.34 -1.85 6.68
N ILE A 15 0.96 -0.68 6.63
CA ILE A 15 1.67 -0.09 7.76
C ILE A 15 1.00 1.21 8.18
N VAL A 16 0.86 1.42 9.48
CA VAL A 16 0.43 2.71 10.02
C VAL A 16 1.56 3.70 9.81
N ASP A 17 1.24 4.90 9.29
CA ASP A 17 2.26 5.92 9.03
C ASP A 17 3.16 6.11 10.26
N PRO A 18 4.49 5.86 10.15
CA PRO A 18 5.42 6.08 11.25
C PRO A 18 5.38 7.51 11.78
N ASP A 19 5.05 8.46 10.90
CA ASP A 19 5.10 9.90 11.17
C ASP A 19 3.72 10.47 11.54
N LEU A 20 2.73 9.61 11.82
CA LEU A 20 1.37 10.02 12.15
C LEU A 20 1.36 10.93 13.38
N THR A 21 0.77 12.12 13.25
CA THR A 21 0.74 13.13 14.33
C THR A 21 -0.14 12.69 15.51
N THR A 22 -1.25 12.01 15.24
CA THR A 22 -2.18 11.51 16.26
C THR A 22 -2.56 10.08 15.92
N ASP A 23 -2.13 9.15 16.78
CA ASP A 23 -2.41 7.73 16.64
C ASP A 23 -3.14 7.20 17.87
N PRO A 24 -4.49 7.10 17.82
CA PRO A 24 -5.30 6.70 18.98
C PRO A 24 -5.13 5.24 19.38
N PHE A 25 -4.53 4.39 18.54
CA PHE A 25 -4.33 2.97 18.84
C PHE A 25 -2.86 2.60 19.12
N GLU A 26 -1.95 3.58 19.07
CA GLU A 26 -0.52 3.43 19.39
C GLU A 26 0.20 2.35 18.55
N ARG A 27 -0.05 2.35 17.25
CA ARG A 27 0.48 1.40 16.25
C ARG A 27 1.34 2.03 15.16
N ARG A 28 1.81 3.28 15.31
CA ARG A 28 2.76 3.91 14.37
C ARG A 28 3.89 2.96 13.99
N GLY A 29 4.11 2.81 12.68
CA GLY A 29 5.14 1.93 12.12
C GLY A 29 4.86 0.42 12.27
N GLN A 30 3.73 0.01 12.86
CA GLN A 30 3.35 -1.39 12.94
C GLN A 30 2.64 -1.83 11.65
N ILE A 31 2.94 -3.05 11.24
CA ILE A 31 2.29 -3.70 10.10
C ILE A 31 1.08 -4.49 10.60
N GLY A 32 0.00 -4.41 9.85
CA GLY A 32 -1.18 -5.24 10.06
C GLY A 32 -1.85 -5.60 8.73
N ARG A 33 -3.03 -6.20 8.84
CA ARG A 33 -3.85 -6.60 7.71
C ARG A 33 -5.21 -5.94 7.77
N VAL A 34 -5.64 -5.34 6.66
CA VAL A 34 -6.99 -4.78 6.56
C VAL A 34 -8.02 -5.90 6.62
N ILE A 35 -8.92 -5.85 7.59
CA ILE A 35 -10.02 -6.83 7.77
C ILE A 35 -11.38 -6.24 7.40
N GLU A 36 -11.51 -4.92 7.41
CA GLU A 36 -12.74 -4.21 7.07
C GLU A 36 -12.43 -2.87 6.39
N TYR A 37 -13.32 -2.43 5.51
CA TYR A 37 -13.28 -1.10 4.87
C TYR A 37 -14.68 -0.48 4.93
N ASP A 38 -14.77 0.69 5.54
CA ASP A 38 -15.98 1.51 5.50
C ASP A 38 -15.93 2.43 4.27
N VAL A 39 -17.04 2.48 3.55
CA VAL A 39 -17.17 3.29 2.32
C VAL A 39 -17.84 4.63 2.65
N GLN A 40 -18.61 4.71 3.73
CA GLN A 40 -19.29 5.94 4.14
C GLN A 40 -18.29 6.90 4.78
N PHE A 41 -17.39 6.36 5.59
CA PHE A 41 -16.23 7.03 6.14
C PHE A 41 -15.01 6.34 5.56
N PRO A 42 -14.12 7.02 4.82
CA PRO A 42 -12.99 6.39 4.14
C PRO A 42 -11.94 5.91 5.15
N SER A 43 -12.25 4.82 5.81
CA SER A 43 -11.50 4.24 6.91
C SER A 43 -11.48 2.72 6.82
N VAL A 44 -10.49 2.13 7.48
CA VAL A 44 -10.29 0.69 7.53
C VAL A 44 -10.11 0.23 8.97
N THR A 45 -10.45 -1.03 9.20
CA THR A 45 -10.05 -1.75 10.41
C THR A 45 -8.85 -2.64 10.07
N VAL A 46 -7.76 -2.47 10.81
CA VAL A 46 -6.50 -3.20 10.66
C VAL A 46 -6.32 -4.14 11.84
N LEU A 47 -6.15 -5.43 11.56
CA LEU A 47 -5.77 -6.46 12.53
C LEU A 47 -4.25 -6.56 12.60
N PHE A 48 -3.70 -6.45 13.81
CA PHE A 48 -2.26 -6.57 14.08
C PHE A 48 -1.88 -7.96 14.60
N ASP A 49 -0.58 -8.25 14.64
CA ASP A 49 -0.05 -9.58 15.02
C ASP A 49 -0.37 -9.97 16.48
N ASP A 50 -0.64 -8.99 17.35
CA ASP A 50 -1.09 -9.22 18.73
C ASP A 50 -2.59 -9.53 18.85
N GLY A 51 -3.29 -9.63 17.73
CA GLY A 51 -4.72 -9.92 17.67
C GLY A 51 -5.62 -8.72 17.94
N LYS A 52 -5.07 -7.54 18.23
CA LYS A 52 -5.86 -6.31 18.42
C LYS A 52 -6.12 -5.62 17.10
N ASN A 53 -7.17 -4.81 17.10
CA ASN A 53 -7.58 -4.02 15.94
C ASN A 53 -7.31 -2.53 16.17
N GLY A 54 -7.00 -1.82 15.10
CA GLY A 54 -6.99 -0.36 15.05
C GLY A 54 -7.82 0.16 13.88
N HIS A 55 -8.47 1.31 14.06
CA HIS A 55 -9.30 1.94 13.06
C HIS A 55 -8.62 3.19 12.50
N TYR A 56 -8.39 3.22 11.19
CA TYR A 56 -7.58 4.26 10.56
C TYR A 56 -8.27 4.83 9.33
N LEU A 57 -8.13 6.14 9.11
CA LEU A 57 -8.46 6.73 7.82
C LEU A 57 -7.54 6.16 6.73
N THR A 58 -8.03 6.06 5.50
CA THR A 58 -7.28 5.44 4.40
C THR A 58 -6.03 6.22 3.97
N ASP A 59 -5.90 7.48 4.39
CA ASP A 59 -4.77 8.38 4.16
C ASP A 59 -3.74 8.35 5.32
N THR A 60 -4.01 7.66 6.43
CA THR A 60 -3.05 7.54 7.55
C THR A 60 -2.30 6.20 7.56
N ILE A 61 -2.54 5.37 6.54
CA ILE A 61 -1.91 4.06 6.39
C ILE A 61 -1.36 3.88 4.98
N TYR A 62 -0.22 3.21 4.88
CA TYR A 62 0.40 2.88 3.60
C TYR A 62 0.24 1.40 3.26
N ALA A 63 0.17 1.14 1.96
CA ALA A 63 0.29 -0.18 1.37
C ALA A 63 1.39 -0.16 0.30
N MET A 64 1.87 -1.35 -0.09
CA MET A 64 2.74 -1.47 -1.25
C MET A 64 2.04 -0.97 -2.51
N GLN A 65 2.73 -0.14 -3.29
CA GLN A 65 2.29 0.17 -4.64
C GLN A 65 2.25 -1.09 -5.51
N PRO A 66 1.41 -1.12 -6.56
CA PRO A 66 1.48 -2.17 -7.56
C PRO A 66 2.90 -2.27 -8.13
N ARG A 67 3.46 -3.48 -8.23
CA ARG A 67 4.83 -3.71 -8.73
C ARG A 67 5.13 -2.96 -10.03
N LYS A 68 4.17 -2.95 -10.96
CA LYS A 68 4.31 -2.23 -12.23
C LYS A 68 4.56 -0.73 -12.02
N ASN A 69 3.90 -0.12 -11.06
CA ASN A 69 4.04 1.30 -10.74
C ASN A 69 5.39 1.57 -10.08
N ILE A 70 5.85 0.69 -9.18
CA ILE A 70 7.19 0.79 -8.57
C ILE A 70 8.28 0.72 -9.66
N LEU A 71 8.18 -0.25 -10.57
CA LEU A 71 9.13 -0.40 -11.68
C LEU A 71 9.10 0.80 -12.62
N GLN A 72 7.92 1.29 -12.99
CA GLN A 72 7.79 2.46 -13.83
C GLN A 72 8.35 3.71 -13.14
N GLY A 73 8.12 3.86 -11.83
CA GLY A 73 8.69 4.94 -11.02
C GLY A 73 10.21 4.92 -11.03
N LEU A 74 10.81 3.74 -10.87
CA LEU A 74 12.27 3.55 -10.96
C LEU A 74 12.81 3.95 -12.34
N ILE A 75 12.18 3.51 -13.43
CA ILE A 75 12.61 3.82 -14.79
C ILE A 75 12.51 5.32 -15.06
N ASN A 76 11.38 5.93 -14.70
CA ASN A 76 11.11 7.35 -14.97
C ASN A 76 12.03 8.30 -14.19
N ASN A 77 12.48 7.89 -13.01
CA ASN A 77 13.29 8.71 -12.11
C ASN A 77 14.72 8.20 -11.99
N TYR A 78 15.15 7.32 -12.90
CA TYR A 78 16.43 6.62 -12.78
C TYR A 78 17.58 7.60 -12.55
N SER A 79 17.70 8.64 -13.37
CA SER A 79 18.77 9.66 -13.27
C SER A 79 18.73 10.51 -12.00
N ALA A 80 17.56 10.68 -11.38
CA ALA A 80 17.39 11.47 -10.16
C ALA A 80 17.68 10.66 -8.87
N LEU A 81 17.63 9.34 -8.95
CA LEU A 81 17.89 8.44 -7.83
C LEU A 81 19.38 8.15 -7.69
N THR A 82 19.85 8.08 -6.44
CA THR A 82 21.20 7.57 -6.13
C THR A 82 21.31 6.07 -6.41
N ASP A 83 22.52 5.56 -6.59
CA ASP A 83 22.75 4.12 -6.77
C ASP A 83 22.28 3.28 -5.57
N GLY A 84 22.35 3.83 -4.35
CA GLY A 84 21.81 3.20 -3.15
C GLY A 84 20.29 3.05 -3.20
N GLU A 85 19.58 4.14 -3.55
CA GLU A 85 18.12 4.13 -3.67
C GLU A 85 17.65 3.19 -4.78
N ARG A 86 18.31 3.21 -5.95
CA ARG A 86 18.01 2.27 -7.05
C ARG A 86 18.12 0.82 -6.60
N LYS A 87 19.18 0.46 -5.87
CA LYS A 87 19.38 -0.90 -5.34
C LYS A 87 18.28 -1.30 -4.36
N ILE A 88 17.89 -0.39 -3.46
CA ILE A 88 16.82 -0.67 -2.50
C ILE A 88 15.47 -0.84 -3.22
N ILE A 89 15.13 0.03 -4.16
CA ILE A 89 13.88 -0.07 -4.94
C ILE A 89 13.85 -1.37 -5.75
N LEU A 90 14.97 -1.77 -6.37
CA LEU A 90 15.07 -3.07 -7.05
C LEU A 90 14.86 -4.26 -6.08
N ASN A 91 15.43 -4.18 -4.87
CA ASN A 91 15.20 -5.18 -3.84
C ASN A 91 13.74 -5.22 -3.38
N VAL A 92 13.08 -4.07 -3.23
CA VAL A 92 11.64 -4.01 -2.94
C VAL A 92 10.83 -4.67 -4.05
N ILE A 93 11.13 -4.39 -5.33
CA ILE A 93 10.46 -5.04 -6.46
C ILE A 93 10.63 -6.57 -6.40
N LYS A 94 11.82 -7.06 -6.07
CA LYS A 94 12.09 -8.50 -5.87
C LYS A 94 11.24 -9.08 -4.74
N LEU A 95 11.22 -8.44 -3.57
CA LEU A 95 10.46 -8.89 -2.40
C LEU A 95 8.95 -8.93 -2.68
N VAL A 96 8.43 -7.95 -3.43
CA VAL A 96 7.01 -7.93 -3.86
C VAL A 96 6.71 -9.11 -4.79
N GLU A 97 7.61 -9.43 -5.73
CA GLU A 97 7.46 -10.59 -6.63
C GLU A 97 7.45 -11.92 -5.83
N GLU A 98 8.30 -12.03 -4.82
CA GLU A 98 8.40 -13.17 -3.90
C GLU A 98 7.25 -13.23 -2.87
N ARG A 99 6.31 -12.27 -2.93
CA ARG A 99 5.20 -12.10 -1.96
C ARG A 99 5.65 -11.86 -0.52
N ALA A 100 6.90 -11.44 -0.32
CA ALA A 100 7.46 -11.04 0.97
C ALA A 100 7.10 -9.58 1.29
N ILE A 101 5.79 -9.31 1.48
CA ILE A 101 5.27 -7.93 1.59
C ILE A 101 5.75 -7.20 2.84
N GLN A 102 5.79 -7.86 4.00
CA GLN A 102 6.30 -7.24 5.25
C GLN A 102 7.76 -6.77 5.09
N PRO A 103 8.71 -7.62 4.65
CA PRO A 103 10.07 -7.18 4.32
C PRO A 103 10.12 -6.06 3.29
N ALA A 104 9.27 -6.10 2.26
CA ALA A 104 9.21 -5.04 1.25
C ALA A 104 8.80 -3.68 1.83
N ILE A 105 7.82 -3.67 2.74
CA ILE A 105 7.40 -2.46 3.45
C ILE A 105 8.55 -1.90 4.28
N TYR A 106 9.22 -2.72 5.09
CA TYR A 106 10.34 -2.25 5.91
C TYR A 106 11.50 -1.71 5.07
N ALA A 107 11.84 -2.38 3.97
CA ALA A 107 12.85 -1.89 3.03
C ALA A 107 12.45 -0.55 2.38
N SER A 108 11.15 -0.28 2.28
CA SER A 108 10.63 0.97 1.71
C SER A 108 10.69 2.17 2.67
N LEU A 109 10.84 1.92 3.97
CA LEU A 109 10.89 2.95 5.01
C LEU A 109 12.30 3.52 5.27
N THR A 110 13.31 3.09 4.52
CA THR A 110 14.70 3.52 4.77
C THR A 110 14.92 5.02 4.56
N ASN A 111 14.21 5.64 3.62
CA ASN A 111 14.15 7.08 3.45
C ASN A 111 12.86 7.50 2.73
N ASP A 112 12.57 8.79 2.75
CA ASP A 112 11.37 9.36 2.14
C ASP A 112 11.27 9.17 0.63
N THR A 113 12.40 9.23 -0.09
CA THR A 113 12.42 9.03 -1.55
C THR A 113 11.92 7.62 -1.89
N ILE A 114 12.45 6.61 -1.22
CA ILE A 114 12.09 5.21 -1.41
C ILE A 114 10.64 4.97 -0.96
N LYS A 115 10.23 5.54 0.19
CA LYS A 115 8.84 5.51 0.69
C LYS A 115 7.87 5.97 -0.39
N ARG A 116 8.12 7.13 -1.01
CA ARG A 116 7.27 7.69 -2.09
C ARG A 116 7.25 6.86 -3.37
N HIS A 117 8.32 6.14 -3.67
CA HIS A 117 8.39 5.28 -4.87
C HIS A 117 7.76 3.90 -4.68
N CYS A 118 7.71 3.40 -3.44
CA CYS A 118 7.36 2.02 -3.16
C CYS A 118 6.01 1.87 -2.45
N LEU A 119 5.61 2.88 -1.67
CA LEU A 119 4.39 2.89 -0.88
C LEU A 119 3.38 3.91 -1.43
N CYS A 120 2.11 3.66 -1.16
CA CYS A 120 1.02 4.58 -1.44
C CYS A 120 -0.01 4.50 -0.31
N HIS A 121 -0.79 5.56 -0.13
CA HIS A 121 -1.88 5.51 0.82
C HIS A 121 -2.93 4.49 0.37
N CYS A 122 -3.67 3.92 1.31
CA CYS A 122 -4.76 3.00 0.97
C CYS A 122 -5.85 3.67 0.13
N ALA A 123 -6.03 4.99 0.26
CA ALA A 123 -6.90 5.78 -0.60
C ALA A 123 -6.48 5.66 -2.08
N ASP A 124 -5.21 5.94 -2.39
CA ASP A 124 -4.67 5.85 -3.76
C ASP A 124 -4.75 4.42 -4.30
N LEU A 125 -4.43 3.43 -3.45
CA LEU A 125 -4.51 2.02 -3.82
C LEU A 125 -5.94 1.61 -4.20
N LEU A 126 -6.95 2.13 -3.50
CA LEU A 126 -8.35 1.86 -3.80
C LEU A 126 -8.72 2.41 -5.18
N ASP A 127 -8.32 3.64 -5.48
CA ASP A 127 -8.59 4.28 -6.77
C ASP A 127 -7.95 3.51 -7.93
N LEU A 128 -6.68 3.12 -7.79
CA LEU A 128 -5.98 2.28 -8.76
C LEU A 128 -6.73 0.96 -9.03
N LYS A 129 -7.17 0.27 -7.97
CA LYS A 129 -7.92 -0.99 -8.09
C LYS A 129 -9.29 -0.79 -8.74
N LEU A 130 -9.96 0.32 -8.46
CA LEU A 130 -11.25 0.66 -9.08
C LEU A 130 -11.08 0.91 -10.58
N GLU A 131 -10.05 1.65 -10.98
CA GLU A 131 -9.73 1.89 -12.38
C GLU A 131 -9.42 0.61 -13.15
N GLU A 132 -8.57 -0.27 -12.59
CA GLU A 132 -8.24 -1.56 -13.22
C GLU A 132 -9.50 -2.41 -13.41
N LYS A 133 -10.39 -2.43 -12.42
CA LYS A 133 -11.65 -3.17 -12.49
C LYS A 133 -12.58 -2.59 -13.56
N ARG A 134 -12.62 -1.26 -13.73
CA ARG A 134 -13.38 -0.60 -14.80
C ARG A 134 -12.82 -0.97 -16.18
N LYS A 135 -11.50 -0.89 -16.36
CA LYS A 135 -10.81 -1.28 -17.61
C LYS A 135 -11.11 -2.73 -17.99
N ARG A 136 -11.02 -3.67 -17.04
CA ARG A 136 -11.34 -5.10 -17.26
C ARG A 136 -12.79 -5.36 -17.64
N ARG A 137 -13.74 -4.55 -17.15
CA ARG A 137 -15.16 -4.68 -17.51
C ARG A 137 -15.45 -4.22 -18.93
N ASN A 138 -14.76 -3.20 -19.41
CA ASN A 138 -14.95 -2.68 -20.77
C ASN A 138 -14.35 -3.62 -21.81
N VAL A 139 -13.22 -4.26 -21.53
CA VAL A 139 -12.61 -5.25 -22.44
C VAL A 139 -13.47 -6.50 -22.61
N LYS A 140 -14.22 -6.93 -21.59
CA LYS A 140 -15.11 -8.10 -21.66
C LYS A 140 -16.45 -7.86 -22.39
N LYS A 141 -16.70 -6.64 -22.85
CA LYS A 141 -17.94 -6.26 -23.55
C LYS A 141 -17.76 -6.16 -25.08
N ILE A 142 -16.56 -6.45 -25.58
CA ILE A 142 -16.19 -6.54 -26.99
C ILE A 142 -16.04 -8.03 -27.32
#